data_AF-A0A0F9NY77-F1
#
_entry.id   AF-A0A0F9NY77-F1
#
_cell.length_a   1.000
_cell.length_b   1.000
_cell.length_c   1.000
_cell.angle_alpha   90.00
_cell.angle_beta   90.00
_cell.angle_gamma   90.00
#
_symmetry.space_group_name_H-M   'P 1'
#
loop_
_entity.id
_entity.type
_entity.pdbx_description
1 polymer ?
#
loop_
_entity_poly.entity_id
_entity_poly.type
_entity_poly.pdbx_seq_one_letter_code
_entity_poly.pdbx_strand_id
1 'polypeptide(L)'
;MLFLRKRDYFTEIREADLDVILKQLSQTTSFTPTKVREENEQNMQEVVEAMIRHRYDVDKIFKDILTFNLSDTFQINDLVEYSETAYDTTLTYVLNDRVSFSQTIYSVLNDDIYNANQAVAIDETPATNPEKWDKITENFSLYFALQPTTGNLPDTAFSFTTNNFTGNHDLITGWDKTKTIYLKRGDTQIKIYYSASDRTSDINTIGIVDFDPTAKTFPNNRPIDKGQDKENTLSGTLSIIGFIPDTTEWDVVPSNFFVKGDNRSRFIKKILVNLAIFELHKLINPRNIPDLRGEAKDDAMSLLKDIKKGTISPDLPIFFDENKGQSITFDSNLKLKHQY
;
A
#
# COMPACT_ATOMS: atom_id res chain seq x y z
N MET A 1 -9.42 12.22 18.05
CA MET A 1 -8.77 11.87 16.79
C MET A 1 -7.26 12.05 16.92
N LEU A 2 -6.46 11.19 16.29
CA LEU A 2 -4.99 11.32 16.20
C LEU A 2 -4.55 11.27 14.74
N PHE A 3 -3.97 12.36 14.26
CA PHE A 3 -3.43 12.49 12.91
C PHE A 3 -1.99 11.97 12.79
N LEU A 4 -1.22 11.93 13.89
CA LEU A 4 0.17 11.46 13.92
C LEU A 4 0.30 10.14 14.68
N ARG A 5 1.25 9.32 14.22
CA ARG A 5 1.75 8.16 14.96
C ARG A 5 3.05 8.49 15.67
N LYS A 6 3.42 7.71 16.69
CA LYS A 6 4.71 7.85 17.40
C LYS A 6 5.88 7.90 16.39
N ARG A 7 5.84 7.05 15.35
CA ARG A 7 6.87 7.00 14.29
C ARG A 7 7.01 8.28 13.47
N ASP A 8 5.96 9.08 13.34
CA ASP A 8 6.04 10.34 12.56
C ASP A 8 6.96 11.36 13.25
N TYR A 9 7.04 11.35 14.58
CA TYR A 9 7.95 12.19 15.35
C TYR A 9 9.42 11.87 15.09
N PHE A 10 9.73 10.63 14.68
CA PHE A 10 11.11 10.17 14.47
C PHE A 10 11.83 10.84 13.31
N THR A 11 11.07 11.55 12.47
CA THR A 11 11.62 12.41 11.42
C THR A 11 12.39 13.61 11.97
N GLU A 12 12.02 14.08 13.17
CA GLU A 12 12.54 15.32 13.75
C GLU A 12 13.25 15.09 15.08
N ILE A 13 12.92 14.03 15.84
CA ILE A 13 13.53 13.70 17.14
C ILE A 13 13.84 12.21 17.24
N ARG A 14 14.96 11.83 17.87
CA ARG A 14 15.29 10.41 18.09
C ARG A 14 14.28 9.79 19.06
N GLU A 15 13.95 8.52 18.85
CA GLU A 15 12.98 7.80 19.69
C GLU A 15 13.32 7.86 21.18
N ALA A 16 14.58 7.59 21.54
CA ALA A 16 15.03 7.62 22.93
C ALA A 16 14.84 9.00 23.59
N ASP A 17 15.08 10.08 22.85
CA ASP A 17 14.91 11.45 23.37
C ASP A 17 13.42 11.77 23.56
N LEU A 18 12.56 11.36 22.62
CA LEU A 18 11.11 11.50 22.74
C LEU A 18 10.57 10.73 23.95
N ASP A 19 11.02 9.51 24.18
CA ASP A 19 10.57 8.69 25.31
C ASP A 19 11.01 9.30 26.65
N VAL A 20 12.21 9.90 26.73
CA VAL A 20 12.65 10.64 27.92
C VAL A 20 11.74 11.85 28.19
N ILE A 21 11.43 12.63 27.15
CA ILE A 21 10.54 13.80 27.25
C ILE A 21 9.15 13.38 27.76
N LEU A 22 8.54 12.38 27.13
CA LEU A 22 7.20 11.92 27.50
C LEU A 22 7.19 11.31 28.90
N LYS A 23 8.24 10.59 29.30
CA LYS A 23 8.36 10.05 30.66
C LYS A 23 8.46 11.17 31.71
N GLN A 24 9.25 12.22 31.47
CA GLN A 24 9.35 13.35 32.39
C GLN A 24 8.00 14.07 32.54
N LEU A 25 7.28 14.30 31.43
CA LEU A 25 5.95 14.92 31.46
C LEU A 25 4.88 14.02 32.11
N SER A 26 4.99 12.70 31.96
CA SER A 26 4.07 11.76 32.62
C SER A 26 4.15 11.87 34.16
N GLN A 27 5.34 12.17 34.69
CA GLN A 27 5.57 12.31 36.14
C GLN A 27 4.95 13.60 36.69
N THR A 28 4.86 14.67 35.88
CA THR A 28 4.28 15.95 36.31
C THR A 28 2.77 16.01 36.12
N THR A 29 2.23 15.30 35.13
CA THR A 29 0.79 15.37 34.75
C THR A 29 -0.07 14.23 35.30
N SER A 30 0.54 13.18 35.87
CA SER A 30 -0.14 11.91 36.22
C SER A 30 -0.76 11.15 35.04
N PHE A 31 -0.49 11.58 33.80
CA PHE A 31 -0.91 10.88 32.59
C PHE A 31 0.12 9.85 32.15
N THR A 32 -0.31 8.85 31.38
CA THR A 32 0.64 7.94 30.73
C THR A 32 1.42 8.69 29.64
N PRO A 33 2.67 8.28 29.30
CA PRO A 33 3.42 8.89 28.20
C PRO A 33 2.64 8.97 26.88
N THR A 34 1.84 7.93 26.58
CA THR A 34 0.95 7.89 25.42
C THR A 34 -0.10 8.99 25.49
N LYS A 35 -0.77 9.14 26.63
CA LYS A 35 -1.83 10.15 26.81
C LYS A 35 -1.30 11.58 26.72
N VAL A 36 -0.11 11.85 27.28
CA VAL A 36 0.56 13.16 27.14
C VAL A 36 0.80 13.51 25.67
N ARG A 37 1.32 12.55 24.88
CA ARG A 37 1.56 12.74 23.44
C ARG A 37 0.25 13.05 22.71
N GLU A 38 -0.79 12.27 22.99
CA GLU A 38 -2.11 12.40 22.34
C GLU A 38 -2.78 13.74 22.61
N GLU A 39 -2.78 14.21 23.86
CA GLU A 39 -3.35 15.51 24.20
C GLU A 39 -2.56 16.67 23.58
N ASN A 40 -1.23 16.59 23.60
CA ASN A 40 -0.39 17.58 22.96
C ASN A 40 -0.62 17.64 21.44
N GLU A 41 -0.74 16.48 20.79
CA GLU A 41 -1.06 16.37 19.37
C GLU A 41 -2.43 17.00 19.05
N GLN A 42 -3.47 16.68 19.83
CA GLN A 42 -4.81 17.24 19.66
C GLN A 42 -4.81 18.76 19.78
N ASN A 43 -4.14 19.30 20.80
CA ASN A 43 -4.01 20.75 20.97
C ASN A 43 -3.34 21.42 19.76
N MET A 44 -2.29 20.80 19.21
CA MET A 44 -1.62 21.35 18.02
C MET A 44 -2.45 21.16 16.75
N GLN A 45 -3.20 20.07 16.64
CA GLN A 45 -4.10 19.82 15.52
C GLN A 45 -5.19 20.90 15.46
N GLU A 46 -5.79 21.26 16.59
CA GLU A 46 -6.79 22.35 16.67
C GLU A 46 -6.22 23.69 16.17
N VAL A 47 -4.97 24.00 16.51
CA VAL A 47 -4.29 25.21 16.02
C VAL A 47 -4.11 25.19 14.51
N VAL A 48 -3.66 24.06 13.95
CA VAL A 48 -3.48 23.91 12.50
C VAL A 48 -4.82 23.98 11.77
N GLU A 49 -5.83 23.27 12.25
CA GLU A 49 -7.19 23.29 11.71
C GLU A 49 -7.75 24.71 11.67
N ALA A 50 -7.68 25.45 12.79
CA ALA A 50 -8.18 26.82 12.87
C ALA A 50 -7.49 27.76 11.87
N MET A 51 -6.23 27.48 11.51
CA MET A 51 -5.47 28.28 10.54
C MET A 51 -5.82 27.99 9.09
N ILE A 52 -6.33 26.79 8.75
CA ILE A 52 -6.54 26.37 7.36
C ILE A 52 -8.02 26.14 6.98
N ARG A 53 -8.92 26.00 7.97
CA ARG A 53 -10.36 25.69 7.79
C ARG A 53 -11.12 26.69 6.92
N HIS A 54 -10.64 27.92 6.78
CA HIS A 54 -11.26 28.93 5.91
C HIS A 54 -11.07 28.67 4.41
N ARG A 55 -10.15 27.78 4.02
CA ARG A 55 -9.88 27.42 2.60
C ARG A 55 -10.01 25.94 2.30
N TYR A 56 -9.76 25.08 3.29
CA TYR A 56 -9.65 23.64 3.08
C TYR A 56 -10.65 22.86 3.92
N ASP A 57 -11.07 21.72 3.39
CA ASP A 57 -11.93 20.75 4.05
C ASP A 57 -11.10 19.95 5.07
N VAL A 58 -11.04 20.47 6.29
CA VAL A 58 -10.23 19.89 7.36
C VAL A 58 -10.72 18.52 7.79
N ASP A 59 -11.99 18.18 7.62
CA ASP A 59 -12.52 16.87 8.00
C ASP A 59 -12.02 15.79 7.01
N LYS A 60 -11.74 16.17 5.76
CA LYS A 60 -11.07 15.30 4.78
C LYS A 60 -9.55 15.21 4.98
N ILE A 61 -8.92 16.25 5.51
CA ILE A 61 -7.47 16.30 5.75
C ILE A 61 -7.13 15.51 7.01
N PHE A 62 -7.79 15.85 8.10
CA PHE A 62 -7.63 15.22 9.39
C PHE A 62 -8.65 14.08 9.48
N LYS A 63 -8.25 12.93 8.92
CA LYS A 63 -8.88 11.64 9.21
C LYS A 63 -8.11 10.85 10.27
N ASP A 64 -8.86 10.14 11.12
CA ASP A 64 -8.30 9.20 12.09
C ASP A 64 -7.52 8.08 11.39
N ILE A 65 -6.41 7.67 12.00
CA ILE A 65 -5.67 6.47 11.56
C ILE A 65 -6.25 5.28 12.30
N LEU A 66 -6.93 4.42 11.55
CA LEU A 66 -7.60 3.24 12.07
C LEU A 66 -6.57 2.14 12.38
N THR A 67 -6.85 1.31 13.36
CA THR A 67 -6.09 0.08 13.61
C THR A 67 -6.73 -1.03 12.79
N PHE A 68 -5.93 -1.79 12.04
CA PHE A 68 -6.47 -2.90 11.26
C PHE A 68 -7.08 -3.97 12.16
N ASN A 69 -8.30 -4.38 11.83
CA ASN A 69 -8.95 -5.57 12.36
C ASN A 69 -9.75 -6.23 11.24
N LEU A 70 -9.77 -7.56 11.21
CA LEU A 70 -10.52 -8.35 10.24
C LEU A 70 -12.04 -8.12 10.32
N SER A 71 -12.57 -7.77 11.50
CA SER A 71 -14.01 -7.51 11.66
C SER A 71 -14.46 -6.15 11.13
N ASP A 72 -13.51 -5.23 10.94
CA ASP A 72 -13.84 -3.83 10.69
C ASP A 72 -14.07 -3.59 9.20
N THR A 73 -14.95 -2.63 8.91
CA THR A 73 -15.25 -2.21 7.53
C THR A 73 -14.56 -0.89 7.27
N PHE A 74 -13.69 -0.86 6.26
CA PHE A 74 -12.91 0.31 5.87
C PHE A 74 -13.52 0.96 4.63
N GLN A 75 -13.55 2.29 4.59
CA GLN A 75 -14.01 3.07 3.45
C GLN A 75 -12.85 3.50 2.55
N ILE A 76 -13.17 3.93 1.33
CA ILE A 76 -12.17 4.44 0.38
C ILE A 76 -11.38 5.58 1.03
N ASN A 77 -10.05 5.53 0.86
CA ASN A 77 -9.07 6.46 1.42
C ASN A 77 -8.93 6.46 2.95
N ASP A 78 -9.56 5.53 3.67
CA ASP A 78 -9.26 5.37 5.08
C ASP A 78 -7.81 4.88 5.24
N LEU A 79 -7.08 5.52 6.16
CA LEU A 79 -5.72 5.15 6.48
C LEU A 79 -5.74 4.16 7.65
N VAL A 80 -5.11 3.02 7.43
CA VAL A 80 -5.11 1.90 8.36
C VAL A 80 -3.68 1.55 8.73
N GLU A 81 -3.42 1.46 10.02
CA GLU A 81 -2.18 0.94 10.56
C GLU A 81 -2.32 -0.56 10.81
N TYR A 82 -1.45 -1.34 10.16
CA TYR A 82 -1.43 -2.78 10.36
C TYR A 82 -0.38 -3.16 11.40
N SER A 83 -0.83 -3.80 12.49
CA SER A 83 0.01 -4.34 13.54
C SER A 83 -0.49 -5.70 14.03
N GLU A 84 0.42 -6.51 14.56
CA GLU A 84 0.12 -7.82 15.15
C GLU A 84 0.78 -7.92 16.54
N THR A 85 0.31 -8.87 17.35
CA THR A 85 0.89 -9.16 18.67
C THR A 85 2.35 -9.62 18.53
N ALA A 86 3.19 -9.32 19.53
CA ALA A 86 4.58 -9.75 19.51
C ALA A 86 4.67 -11.29 19.57
N TYR A 87 5.63 -11.86 18.83
CA TYR A 87 5.97 -13.28 18.94
C TYR A 87 6.37 -13.64 20.38
N ASP A 88 5.84 -14.75 20.87
CA ASP A 88 6.00 -15.25 22.24
C ASP A 88 6.48 -16.71 22.18
N THR A 89 7.67 -16.96 22.73
CA THR A 89 8.28 -18.29 22.84
C THR A 89 7.59 -19.19 23.89
N THR A 90 6.40 -18.85 24.35
CA THR A 90 5.62 -19.71 25.25
C THR A 90 4.30 -20.16 24.61
N LEU A 91 3.94 -19.55 23.48
CA LEU A 91 2.74 -19.88 22.73
C LEU A 91 3.06 -20.85 21.60
N THR A 92 2.05 -21.62 21.24
CA THR A 92 2.06 -22.48 20.07
C THR A 92 1.21 -21.83 19.00
N TYR A 93 1.73 -21.75 17.78
CA TYR A 93 1.06 -21.08 16.67
C TYR A 93 0.52 -22.11 15.66
N VAL A 94 -0.68 -21.85 15.15
CA VAL A 94 -1.34 -22.67 14.13
C VAL A 94 -1.33 -21.96 12.77
N LEU A 95 -1.76 -22.68 11.73
CA LEU A 95 -1.83 -22.16 10.37
C LEU A 95 -2.58 -20.82 10.29
N ASN A 96 -2.02 -19.85 9.57
CA ASN A 96 -2.50 -18.47 9.41
C ASN A 96 -2.45 -17.59 10.67
N ASP A 97 -1.94 -18.09 11.81
CA ASP A 97 -1.60 -17.21 12.91
C ASP A 97 -0.54 -16.20 12.46
N ARG A 98 -0.66 -14.99 13.00
CA ARG A 98 0.19 -13.85 12.64
C ARG A 98 0.81 -13.25 13.88
N VAL A 99 2.08 -12.90 13.76
CA VAL A 99 2.88 -12.35 14.86
C VAL A 99 3.85 -11.30 14.33
N SER A 100 4.18 -10.35 15.18
CA SER A 100 5.26 -9.38 14.96
C SER A 100 6.54 -9.88 15.62
N PHE A 101 7.61 -10.01 14.84
CA PHE A 101 8.96 -10.28 15.32
C PHE A 101 9.96 -9.32 14.66
N SER A 102 10.80 -8.65 15.46
CA SER A 102 11.80 -7.69 14.96
C SER A 102 11.23 -6.65 13.98
N GLN A 103 10.10 -6.01 14.34
CA GLN A 103 9.39 -5.03 13.51
C GLN A 103 8.86 -5.57 12.16
N THR A 104 8.76 -6.88 12.00
CA THR A 104 8.21 -7.52 10.80
C THR A 104 7.06 -8.45 11.22
N ILE A 105 5.96 -8.41 10.48
CA ILE A 105 4.81 -9.30 10.63
C ILE A 105 5.05 -10.54 9.77
N TYR A 106 4.89 -11.70 10.39
CA TYR A 106 4.97 -13.00 9.75
C TYR A 106 3.63 -13.74 9.90
N SER A 107 3.28 -14.58 8.93
CA SER A 107 2.23 -15.60 9.06
C SER A 107 2.85 -16.99 9.09
N VAL A 108 2.28 -17.88 9.89
CA VAL A 108 2.61 -19.31 9.83
C VAL A 108 2.25 -19.85 8.45
N LEU A 109 3.24 -20.43 7.75
CA LEU A 109 3.05 -21.13 6.48
C LEU A 109 2.31 -22.45 6.68
N ASN A 110 1.57 -22.85 5.65
CA ASN A 110 1.13 -24.22 5.53
C ASN A 110 2.31 -25.06 5.03
N ASP A 111 3.16 -25.51 5.94
CA ASP A 111 4.41 -26.23 5.62
C ASP A 111 4.19 -27.65 5.08
N ASP A 112 3.00 -27.98 4.55
CA ASP A 112 2.82 -29.13 3.66
C ASP A 112 1.36 -29.19 3.17
N ILE A 113 1.16 -29.53 1.90
CA ILE A 113 -0.14 -29.93 1.33
C ILE A 113 -0.80 -31.09 2.13
N TYR A 114 -0.05 -31.75 3.03
CA TYR A 114 -0.47 -32.92 3.78
C TYR A 114 -0.61 -32.76 5.31
N ASN A 115 -0.18 -31.64 5.93
CA ASN A 115 -0.16 -31.51 7.40
C ASN A 115 -0.74 -30.18 7.94
N ALA A 116 -1.92 -29.77 7.46
CA ALA A 116 -2.59 -28.52 7.83
C ALA A 116 -2.88 -28.27 9.33
N ASN A 117 -2.46 -29.15 10.24
CA ASN A 117 -2.75 -29.09 11.67
C ASN A 117 -1.51 -29.26 12.57
N GLN A 118 -0.28 -29.22 12.04
CA GLN A 118 0.89 -29.24 12.91
C GLN A 118 1.21 -27.83 13.43
N ALA A 119 1.12 -27.69 14.74
CA ALA A 119 1.57 -26.54 15.48
C ALA A 119 3.07 -26.27 15.24
N VAL A 120 3.43 -25.01 15.01
CA VAL A 120 4.85 -24.58 14.93
C VAL A 120 5.45 -24.64 16.34
N ALA A 121 6.62 -25.26 16.48
CA ALA A 121 7.26 -25.46 17.78
C ALA A 121 7.82 -24.14 18.34
N ILE A 122 7.85 -24.06 19.67
CA ILE A 122 8.22 -22.89 20.48
C ILE A 122 9.60 -22.26 20.15
N ASP A 123 10.54 -23.07 19.65
CA ASP A 123 11.94 -22.64 19.43
C ASP A 123 12.21 -22.14 17.99
N GLU A 124 11.18 -21.99 17.17
CA GLU A 124 11.33 -21.70 15.74
C GLU A 124 11.06 -20.22 15.42
N THR A 125 12.07 -19.37 15.67
CA THR A 125 11.91 -17.92 15.48
C THR A 125 11.53 -17.55 14.03
N PRO A 126 10.60 -16.60 13.81
CA PRO A 126 10.09 -16.29 12.47
C PRO A 126 11.15 -15.86 11.45
N ALA A 127 12.17 -15.12 11.88
CA ALA A 127 13.18 -14.60 10.96
C ALA A 127 14.19 -15.65 10.49
N THR A 128 14.34 -16.78 11.20
CA THR A 128 15.36 -17.80 10.90
C THR A 128 14.79 -19.03 10.20
N ASN A 129 13.46 -19.17 10.13
CA ASN A 129 12.79 -20.38 9.63
C ASN A 129 11.79 -20.04 8.51
N PRO A 130 12.27 -19.65 7.32
CA PRO A 130 11.41 -19.24 6.20
C PRO A 130 10.55 -20.36 5.62
N GLU A 131 10.83 -21.63 5.95
CA GLU A 131 9.98 -22.78 5.58
C GLU A 131 8.65 -22.78 6.37
N LYS A 132 8.66 -22.18 7.57
CA LYS A 132 7.51 -22.20 8.49
C LYS A 132 6.82 -20.85 8.63
N TRP A 133 7.48 -19.78 8.22
CA TRP A 133 6.99 -18.41 8.37
C TRP A 133 7.11 -17.67 7.05
N ASP A 134 6.00 -17.11 6.59
CA ASP A 134 6.00 -16.17 5.47
C ASP A 134 6.08 -14.74 5.98
N LYS A 135 6.86 -13.92 5.30
CA LYS A 135 7.00 -12.51 5.65
C LYS A 135 5.90 -11.70 4.95
N ILE A 136 5.02 -11.08 5.73
CA ILE A 136 3.90 -10.30 5.19
C ILE A 136 4.30 -8.83 4.96
N THR A 137 4.70 -8.13 6.02
CA THR A 137 5.04 -6.69 5.97
C THR A 137 5.81 -6.25 7.21
N GLU A 138 6.30 -5.02 7.25
CA GLU A 138 6.79 -4.38 8.48
C GLU A 138 5.62 -4.11 9.44
N ASN A 139 5.84 -4.32 10.74
CA ASN A 139 4.89 -3.95 11.79
C ASN A 139 4.69 -2.42 11.83
N PHE A 140 3.47 -1.99 12.16
CA PHE A 140 3.03 -0.59 12.09
C PHE A 140 3.20 0.02 10.69
N SER A 141 3.06 -0.79 9.63
CA SER A 141 2.96 -0.28 8.27
C SER A 141 1.62 0.40 8.06
N LEU A 142 1.62 1.49 7.29
CA LEU A 142 0.41 2.19 6.89
C LEU A 142 -0.06 1.72 5.53
N TYR A 143 -1.38 1.58 5.41
CA TYR A 143 -2.09 1.22 4.20
C TYR A 143 -3.28 2.15 4.04
N PHE A 144 -3.66 2.47 2.81
CA PHE A 144 -4.94 3.13 2.55
C PHE A 144 -5.83 2.24 1.69
N ALA A 145 -7.13 2.24 1.99
CA ALA A 145 -8.11 1.42 1.29
C ALA A 145 -8.45 2.04 -0.09
N LEU A 146 -8.42 1.22 -1.15
CA LEU A 146 -8.79 1.62 -2.51
C LEU A 146 -10.30 1.47 -2.78
N GLN A 147 -10.93 0.53 -2.10
CA GLN A 147 -12.35 0.22 -2.21
C GLN A 147 -12.90 -0.18 -0.84
N PRO A 148 -14.21 -0.05 -0.58
CA PRO A 148 -14.79 -0.48 0.67
C PRO A 148 -14.57 -1.97 0.90
N THR A 149 -14.18 -2.34 2.12
CA THR A 149 -13.73 -3.72 2.40
C THR A 149 -13.93 -4.13 3.85
N THR A 150 -14.20 -5.42 4.07
CA THR A 150 -14.32 -6.06 5.38
C THR A 150 -13.61 -7.41 5.33
N GLY A 151 -12.80 -7.75 6.31
CA GLY A 151 -12.15 -9.07 6.39
C GLY A 151 -10.99 -9.31 5.42
N ASN A 152 -10.65 -8.36 4.55
CA ASN A 152 -9.49 -8.50 3.67
C ASN A 152 -8.23 -7.97 4.35
N LEU A 153 -7.12 -8.72 4.21
CA LEU A 153 -5.84 -8.32 4.77
C LEU A 153 -5.20 -7.19 3.95
N PRO A 154 -4.41 -6.31 4.57
CA PRO A 154 -3.48 -5.43 3.88
C PRO A 154 -2.27 -6.27 3.43
N ASP A 155 -2.50 -7.18 2.48
CA ASP A 155 -1.43 -8.02 1.92
C ASP A 155 -0.58 -7.20 0.92
N THR A 156 0.73 -7.37 1.02
CA THR A 156 1.72 -6.69 0.18
C THR A 156 1.94 -7.39 -1.14
N ALA A 157 1.49 -8.63 -1.31
CA ALA A 157 1.62 -9.33 -2.56
C ALA A 157 0.48 -8.94 -3.51
N PHE A 158 0.79 -8.04 -4.44
CA PHE A 158 0.17 -8.03 -5.76
C PHE A 158 0.55 -9.36 -6.44
N SER A 159 -0.01 -10.47 -5.98
CA SER A 159 0.08 -11.71 -6.74
C SER A 159 -0.89 -11.52 -7.90
N PHE A 160 -0.33 -11.27 -9.09
CA PHE A 160 -1.00 -11.81 -10.25
C PHE A 160 -1.04 -13.30 -9.97
N THR A 161 -2.19 -13.81 -9.54
CA THR A 161 -2.45 -15.24 -9.62
C THR A 161 -2.45 -15.52 -11.11
N THR A 162 -1.26 -15.79 -11.66
CA THR A 162 -1.14 -16.71 -12.76
C THR A 162 -1.77 -17.97 -12.21
N ASN A 163 -3.04 -18.21 -12.57
CA ASN A 163 -3.78 -19.38 -12.13
C ASN A 163 -2.83 -20.58 -12.05
N ASN A 164 -2.72 -21.16 -10.86
CA ASN A 164 -1.85 -22.26 -10.50
C ASN A 164 -1.68 -23.25 -11.67
N PHE A 165 -0.51 -23.22 -12.30
CA PHE A 165 0.02 -24.33 -13.10
C PHE A 165 1.16 -25.04 -12.34
N THR A 166 1.10 -25.04 -11.01
CA THR A 166 1.98 -25.86 -10.16
C THR A 166 1.28 -27.17 -9.81
N GLY A 167 0.98 -27.94 -10.85
CA GLY A 167 0.80 -29.38 -10.77
C GLY A 167 1.83 -29.99 -11.72
N ASN A 168 2.72 -30.84 -11.19
CA ASN A 168 3.56 -31.74 -11.98
C ASN A 168 2.80 -32.22 -13.22
N HIS A 169 3.26 -31.92 -14.43
CA HIS A 169 2.96 -32.67 -15.65
C HIS A 169 1.57 -33.34 -15.71
N ASP A 170 0.49 -32.65 -15.31
CA ASP A 170 -0.83 -33.10 -15.68
C ASP A 170 -0.90 -32.76 -17.15
N LEU A 171 -0.59 -33.77 -17.97
CA LEU A 171 -1.04 -33.83 -19.34
C LEU A 171 -2.47 -33.33 -19.31
N ILE A 172 -2.70 -32.16 -19.91
CA ILE A 172 -4.04 -31.69 -20.22
C ILE A 172 -4.55 -32.63 -21.31
N THR A 173 -4.93 -33.85 -20.93
CA THR A 173 -5.63 -34.83 -21.75
C THR A 173 -7.10 -34.40 -21.76
N GLY A 174 -7.37 -33.31 -22.46
CA GLY A 174 -8.69 -32.71 -22.53
C GLY A 174 -8.63 -31.43 -23.33
N TRP A 175 -8.78 -31.55 -24.64
CA TRP A 175 -8.95 -30.41 -25.54
C TRP A 175 -10.30 -29.74 -25.27
N ASP A 176 -10.38 -28.94 -24.21
CA ASP A 176 -11.43 -27.94 -24.10
C ASP A 176 -10.93 -26.61 -24.66
N LYS A 177 -11.68 -26.05 -25.62
CA LYS A 177 -11.19 -25.17 -26.69
C LYS A 177 -10.99 -23.69 -26.28
N THR A 178 -10.96 -23.37 -25.00
CA THR A 178 -10.89 -21.97 -24.54
C THR A 178 -10.05 -21.84 -23.27
N LYS A 179 -8.75 -21.58 -23.43
CA LYS A 179 -7.92 -21.04 -22.35
C LYS A 179 -7.12 -19.84 -22.86
N THR A 180 -7.16 -18.75 -22.10
CA THR A 180 -6.45 -17.49 -22.36
C THR A 180 -5.18 -17.46 -21.51
N ILE A 181 -4.04 -17.11 -22.13
CA ILE A 181 -2.75 -16.93 -21.46
C ILE A 181 -2.48 -15.41 -21.37
N TYR A 182 -2.15 -14.91 -20.18
CA TYR A 182 -1.75 -13.52 -19.97
C TYR A 182 -0.22 -13.42 -19.85
N LEU A 183 0.37 -12.36 -20.42
CA LEU A 183 1.82 -12.11 -20.39
C LEU A 183 2.12 -10.84 -19.59
N LYS A 184 3.26 -10.84 -18.90
CA LYS A 184 3.76 -9.65 -18.20
C LYS A 184 4.50 -8.74 -19.18
N ARG A 185 4.33 -7.43 -19.03
CA ARG A 185 5.08 -6.43 -19.80
C ARG A 185 6.58 -6.56 -19.48
N GLY A 186 7.38 -7.00 -20.44
CA GLY A 186 8.84 -7.18 -20.30
C GLY A 186 9.36 -8.56 -20.69
N ASP A 187 8.48 -9.57 -20.80
CA ASP A 187 8.88 -10.89 -21.28
C ASP A 187 9.06 -10.86 -22.81
N THR A 188 10.23 -11.27 -23.29
CA THR A 188 10.56 -11.28 -24.73
C THR A 188 10.25 -12.60 -25.42
N GLN A 189 9.98 -13.67 -24.66
CA GLN A 189 9.73 -15.01 -25.18
C GLN A 189 8.67 -15.75 -24.36
N ILE A 190 7.79 -16.48 -25.08
CA ILE A 190 6.89 -17.47 -24.50
C ILE A 190 7.39 -18.85 -24.92
N LYS A 191 7.67 -19.73 -23.96
CA LYS A 191 7.98 -21.13 -24.25
C LYS A 191 6.76 -21.98 -23.93
N ILE A 192 6.14 -22.55 -24.96
CA ILE A 192 5.05 -23.52 -24.82
C ILE A 192 5.67 -24.91 -24.97
N TYR A 193 5.55 -25.74 -23.93
CA TYR A 193 5.98 -27.13 -23.95
C TYR A 193 4.76 -28.04 -24.08
N TYR A 194 4.91 -29.12 -24.84
CA TYR A 194 3.92 -30.18 -24.99
C TYR A 194 4.66 -31.51 -24.81
N SER A 195 4.10 -32.42 -24.04
CA SER A 195 4.52 -33.83 -24.09
C SER A 195 3.59 -34.59 -25.03
N ALA A 196 4.17 -35.30 -26.00
CA ALA A 196 3.43 -36.34 -26.69
C ALA A 196 3.25 -37.50 -25.69
N SER A 197 2.03 -38.00 -25.56
CA SER A 197 1.66 -38.98 -24.52
C SER A 197 2.47 -40.29 -24.53
N ASP A 198 3.19 -40.58 -25.62
CA ASP A 198 3.70 -41.93 -25.86
C ASP A 198 5.24 -42.02 -25.94
N ARG A 199 6.00 -40.95 -25.62
CA ARG A 199 7.47 -41.01 -25.57
C ARG A 199 8.05 -40.30 -24.35
N THR A 200 8.53 -41.10 -23.40
CA THR A 200 9.10 -40.69 -22.10
C THR A 200 10.49 -40.03 -22.16
N SER A 201 10.94 -39.46 -23.31
CA SER A 201 12.29 -38.85 -23.36
C SER A 201 12.49 -37.63 -24.25
N ASP A 202 11.54 -37.22 -25.11
CA ASP A 202 11.78 -36.11 -26.04
C ASP A 202 10.80 -34.94 -25.82
N ILE A 203 11.22 -33.94 -25.03
CA ILE A 203 10.54 -32.63 -24.99
C ILE A 203 10.93 -31.87 -26.25
N ASN A 204 10.12 -31.97 -27.30
CA ASN A 204 10.33 -31.19 -28.52
C ASN A 204 9.82 -29.76 -28.30
N THR A 205 10.72 -28.78 -28.41
CA THR A 205 10.36 -27.35 -28.42
C THR A 205 9.76 -27.02 -29.79
N ILE A 206 8.43 -26.84 -29.88
CA ILE A 206 7.75 -26.65 -31.19
C ILE A 206 7.92 -25.22 -31.74
N GLY A 207 8.38 -24.26 -30.93
CA GLY A 207 8.80 -22.97 -31.46
C GLY A 207 9.09 -21.93 -30.39
N ILE A 208 10.11 -21.11 -30.64
CA ILE A 208 10.32 -19.85 -29.94
C ILE A 208 9.64 -18.79 -30.79
N VAL A 209 8.62 -18.12 -30.25
CA VAL A 209 8.10 -16.90 -30.87
C VAL A 209 8.85 -15.74 -30.24
N ASP A 210 9.81 -15.19 -30.97
CA ASP A 210 10.49 -13.97 -30.58
C ASP A 210 9.57 -12.78 -30.82
N PHE A 211 9.28 -12.02 -29.77
CA PHE A 211 8.56 -10.76 -29.88
C PHE A 211 9.56 -9.61 -29.94
N ASP A 212 9.44 -8.74 -30.95
CA ASP A 212 10.15 -7.47 -30.96
C ASP A 212 9.41 -6.49 -30.03
N PRO A 213 9.95 -6.14 -28.85
CA PRO A 213 9.29 -5.26 -27.90
C PRO A 213 9.18 -3.80 -28.41
N THR A 214 9.84 -3.47 -29.52
CA THR A 214 9.83 -2.12 -30.11
C THR A 214 8.78 -1.95 -31.22
N ALA A 215 8.21 -3.05 -31.73
CA ALA A 215 7.17 -3.01 -32.76
C ALA A 215 5.85 -2.46 -32.19
N LYS A 216 5.47 -1.24 -32.58
CA LYS A 216 4.24 -0.56 -32.13
C LYS A 216 2.95 -1.13 -32.74
N THR A 217 3.08 -1.99 -33.73
CA THR A 217 1.97 -2.65 -34.43
C THR A 217 2.40 -4.07 -34.74
N PHE A 218 1.59 -5.06 -34.35
CA PHE A 218 1.83 -6.44 -34.76
C PHE A 218 1.73 -6.56 -36.28
N PRO A 219 2.55 -7.38 -36.94
CA PRO A 219 2.31 -7.77 -38.32
C PRO A 219 0.95 -8.48 -38.40
N ASN A 220 0.01 -7.86 -39.09
CA ASN A 220 -1.35 -8.35 -39.35
C ASN A 220 -1.33 -9.86 -39.63
N ASN A 221 -2.02 -10.65 -38.80
CA ASN A 221 -2.37 -12.07 -39.00
C ASN A 221 -1.51 -12.79 -40.05
N ARG A 222 -0.21 -12.97 -39.78
CA ARG A 222 0.51 -14.02 -40.50
C ARG A 222 0.00 -15.34 -39.95
N PRO A 223 -0.63 -16.20 -40.77
CA PRO A 223 -0.82 -17.59 -40.37
C PRO A 223 0.56 -18.11 -39.99
N ILE A 224 0.69 -18.71 -38.80
CA ILE A 224 1.88 -19.51 -38.51
C ILE A 224 1.86 -20.60 -39.57
N ASP A 225 2.83 -20.54 -40.49
CA ASP A 225 2.95 -21.53 -41.56
C ASP A 225 3.05 -22.89 -40.87
N LYS A 226 2.09 -23.76 -41.18
CA LYS A 226 2.01 -25.10 -40.64
C LYS A 226 3.30 -25.81 -40.99
N GLY A 227 4.14 -26.09 -39.99
CA GLY A 227 5.21 -27.07 -40.17
C GLY A 227 4.56 -28.36 -40.64
N GLN A 228 4.80 -28.77 -41.89
CA GLN A 228 4.40 -30.07 -42.38
C GLN A 228 5.33 -31.12 -41.78
N ASP A 229 5.02 -31.65 -40.61
CA ASP A 229 5.36 -33.03 -40.33
C ASP A 229 4.35 -33.93 -41.08
N LYS A 230 4.86 -34.89 -41.85
CA LYS A 230 4.06 -35.69 -42.80
C LYS A 230 3.06 -36.64 -42.13
N GLU A 231 2.93 -36.65 -40.80
CA GLU A 231 2.19 -37.70 -40.10
C GLU A 231 1.18 -37.23 -39.04
N ASN A 232 1.10 -35.94 -38.68
CA ASN A 232 0.07 -35.47 -37.75
C ASN A 232 -0.49 -34.09 -38.12
N THR A 233 -1.65 -34.10 -38.78
CA THR A 233 -2.37 -32.85 -39.09
C THR A 233 -2.94 -32.27 -37.79
N LEU A 234 -2.18 -31.42 -37.10
CA LEU A 234 -2.66 -30.62 -35.97
C LEU A 234 -3.69 -29.60 -36.49
N SER A 235 -4.97 -29.97 -36.41
CA SER A 235 -6.11 -29.11 -36.72
C SER A 235 -6.59 -28.40 -35.45
N GLY A 236 -5.94 -27.30 -35.09
CA GLY A 236 -6.42 -26.37 -34.08
C GLY A 236 -6.16 -24.94 -34.50
N THR A 237 -7.21 -24.13 -34.62
CA THR A 237 -7.06 -22.68 -34.81
C THR A 237 -6.68 -22.08 -33.47
N LEU A 238 -5.40 -21.78 -33.26
CA LEU A 238 -4.96 -20.92 -32.16
C LEU A 238 -5.43 -19.50 -32.47
N SER A 239 -6.64 -19.16 -32.03
CA SER A 239 -7.09 -17.77 -32.02
C SER A 239 -6.43 -17.09 -30.83
N ILE A 240 -5.41 -16.26 -31.08
CA ILE A 240 -4.97 -15.25 -30.11
C ILE A 240 -6.15 -14.28 -29.99
N ILE A 241 -7.01 -14.47 -28.98
CA ILE A 241 -8.12 -13.56 -28.73
C ILE A 241 -7.53 -12.29 -28.14
N GLY A 242 -7.39 -11.28 -29.00
CA GLY A 242 -7.48 -9.87 -28.66
C GLY A 242 -6.41 -9.31 -27.73
N PHE A 243 -5.56 -8.44 -28.27
CA PHE A 243 -5.11 -7.30 -27.46
C PHE A 243 -6.35 -6.52 -27.03
N ILE A 244 -6.44 -6.23 -25.73
CA ILE A 244 -7.46 -5.36 -25.17
C ILE A 244 -7.29 -4.00 -25.86
N PRO A 245 -8.31 -3.49 -26.59
CA PRO A 245 -8.21 -2.21 -27.26
C PRO A 245 -8.03 -1.10 -26.24
N ASP A 246 -7.06 -0.22 -26.50
CA ASP A 246 -6.63 0.96 -25.71
C ASP A 246 -7.72 2.03 -25.49
N THR A 247 -8.99 1.72 -25.82
CA THR A 247 -10.06 2.73 -25.94
C THR A 247 -11.34 2.35 -25.22
N THR A 248 -11.38 1.21 -24.53
CA THR A 248 -12.47 0.95 -23.58
C THR A 248 -11.90 1.07 -22.18
N GLU A 249 -12.30 2.15 -21.53
CA GLU A 249 -12.24 2.47 -20.10
C GLU A 249 -12.83 1.33 -19.26
N TRP A 250 -12.23 0.14 -19.33
CA TRP A 250 -12.41 -0.89 -18.33
C TRP A 250 -11.39 -0.58 -17.26
N ASP A 251 -11.86 0.07 -16.20
CA ASP A 251 -11.21 0.08 -14.91
C ASP A 251 -10.83 -1.37 -14.58
N VAL A 252 -9.58 -1.75 -14.86
CA VAL A 252 -8.97 -2.91 -14.22
C VAL A 252 -8.80 -2.46 -12.77
N VAL A 253 -9.91 -2.52 -12.01
CA VAL A 253 -9.90 -2.24 -10.59
C VAL A 253 -8.92 -3.26 -10.02
N PRO A 254 -7.80 -2.81 -9.42
CA PRO A 254 -6.89 -3.72 -8.78
C PRO A 254 -7.72 -4.56 -7.80
N SER A 255 -7.55 -5.88 -7.82
CA SER A 255 -8.18 -6.76 -6.81
C SER A 255 -7.73 -6.42 -5.38
N ASN A 256 -6.73 -5.55 -5.25
CA ASN A 256 -6.21 -5.07 -3.99
C ASN A 256 -7.20 -4.14 -3.31
N PHE A 257 -7.60 -4.52 -2.10
CA PHE A 257 -8.39 -3.67 -1.22
C PHE A 257 -7.56 -2.57 -0.57
N PHE A 258 -6.26 -2.79 -0.40
CA PHE A 258 -5.32 -1.88 0.26
C PHE A 258 -4.08 -1.62 -0.59
N VAL A 259 -3.52 -0.42 -0.47
CA VAL A 259 -2.19 -0.08 -0.98
C VAL A 259 -1.31 0.36 0.17
N LYS A 260 -0.10 -0.22 0.25
CA LYS A 260 0.90 0.19 1.23
C LYS A 260 1.32 1.64 0.96
N GLY A 261 1.14 2.51 1.93
CA GLY A 261 1.44 3.92 1.78
C GLY A 261 0.79 4.80 2.82
N ASP A 262 1.20 6.06 2.81
CA ASP A 262 0.66 7.11 3.65
C ASP A 262 0.03 8.17 2.73
N ASN A 263 -1.31 8.25 2.73
CA ASN A 263 -2.06 9.21 1.93
C ASN A 263 -2.26 10.57 2.64
N ARG A 264 -1.69 10.75 3.84
CA ARG A 264 -1.70 12.05 4.53
C ARG A 264 -0.79 13.04 3.82
N SER A 265 -1.16 14.31 3.85
CA SER A 265 -0.30 15.38 3.33
C SER A 265 1.01 15.44 4.12
N ARG A 266 2.14 15.12 3.44
CA ARG A 266 3.49 15.22 4.01
C ARG A 266 3.78 16.61 4.57
N PHE A 267 3.18 17.63 3.96
CA PHE A 267 3.33 19.02 4.35
C PHE A 267 2.66 19.32 5.69
N ILE A 268 1.38 18.95 5.84
CA ILE A 268 0.64 19.11 7.11
C ILE A 268 1.29 18.27 8.21
N LYS A 269 1.73 17.06 7.87
CA LYS A 269 2.43 16.17 8.80
C LYS A 269 3.69 16.83 9.38
N LYS A 270 4.55 17.41 8.53
CA LYS A 270 5.76 18.11 8.96
C LYS A 270 5.45 19.29 9.89
N ILE A 271 4.48 20.13 9.53
CA ILE A 271 4.04 21.26 10.36
C ILE A 271 3.59 20.78 11.74
N LEU A 272 2.72 19.76 11.78
CA LEU A 272 2.16 19.29 13.03
C LEU A 272 3.22 18.65 13.94
N VAL A 273 4.16 17.89 13.37
CA VAL A 273 5.29 17.32 14.12
C VAL A 273 6.15 18.43 14.74
N ASN A 274 6.51 19.47 13.97
CA ASN A 274 7.33 20.57 14.47
C ASN A 274 6.66 21.34 15.61
N LEU A 275 5.36 21.65 15.47
CA LEU A 275 4.59 22.31 16.52
C LEU A 275 4.45 21.43 17.76
N ALA A 276 4.13 20.15 17.58
CA ALA A 276 3.97 19.21 18.67
C ALA A 276 5.26 19.01 19.46
N ILE A 277 6.41 18.83 18.79
CA ILE A 277 7.70 18.67 19.47
C ILE A 277 8.08 19.94 20.23
N PHE A 278 7.87 21.12 19.66
CA PHE A 278 8.14 22.38 20.33
C PHE A 278 7.31 22.51 21.63
N GLU A 279 6.01 22.23 21.57
CA GLU A 279 5.15 22.34 22.75
C GLU A 279 5.54 21.32 23.84
N LEU A 280 5.93 20.09 23.47
CA LEU A 280 6.45 19.11 24.43
C LEU A 280 7.72 19.62 25.16
N HIS A 281 8.65 20.25 24.46
CA HIS A 281 9.86 20.82 25.10
C HIS A 281 9.52 21.98 26.02
N LYS A 282 8.60 22.86 25.59
CA LYS A 282 8.11 23.98 26.39
C LYS A 282 7.46 23.53 27.69
N LEU A 283 6.74 22.40 27.69
CA LEU A 283 6.12 21.86 28.91
C LEU A 283 7.15 21.35 29.92
N ILE A 284 8.30 20.83 29.48
CA ILE A 284 9.36 20.32 30.39
C ILE A 284 10.15 21.47 31.00
N ASN A 285 10.70 22.33 30.15
CA ASN A 285 11.53 23.45 30.60
C ASN A 285 11.37 24.64 29.64
N PRO A 286 10.43 25.56 29.94
CA PRO A 286 10.20 26.74 29.10
C PRO A 286 11.43 27.63 28.89
N ARG A 287 12.44 27.52 29.76
CA ARG A 287 13.66 28.33 29.70
C ARG A 287 14.79 27.69 28.89
N ASN A 288 14.68 26.40 28.56
CA ASN A 288 15.74 25.66 27.88
C ASN A 288 15.15 24.84 26.72
N ILE A 289 14.62 25.55 25.72
CA ILE A 289 14.16 24.95 24.48
C ILE A 289 15.33 25.06 23.48
N PRO A 290 15.74 23.98 22.80
CA PRO A 290 16.79 24.07 21.79
C PRO A 290 16.41 25.06 20.69
N ASP A 291 17.34 25.93 20.27
CA ASP A 291 17.09 26.99 19.28
C ASP A 291 16.50 26.44 17.98
N LEU A 292 17.01 25.29 17.51
CA LEU A 292 16.51 24.59 16.32
C LEU A 292 15.01 24.25 16.41
N ARG A 293 14.47 24.00 17.62
CA ARG A 293 13.03 23.76 17.81
C ARG A 293 12.22 25.05 17.77
N GLY A 294 12.78 26.15 18.25
CA GLY A 294 12.18 27.48 18.09
C GLY A 294 12.04 27.85 16.62
N GLU A 295 13.14 27.74 15.86
CA GLU A 295 13.18 28.00 14.42
C GLU A 295 12.20 27.11 13.64
N ALA A 296 12.21 25.80 13.89
CA ALA A 296 11.31 24.85 13.20
C ALA A 296 9.81 25.16 13.43
N LYS A 297 9.45 25.64 14.63
CA LYS A 297 8.08 26.05 14.96
C LYS A 297 7.73 27.40 14.34
N ASP A 298 8.66 28.35 14.27
CA ASP A 298 8.42 29.64 13.62
C ASP A 298 8.28 29.49 12.10
N ASP A 299 9.08 28.61 11.47
CA ASP A 299 8.92 28.23 10.05
C ASP A 299 7.56 27.59 9.78
N ALA A 300 7.16 26.62 10.62
CA ALA A 300 5.85 25.98 10.53
C ALA A 300 4.70 26.99 10.65
N MET A 301 4.81 27.94 11.59
CA MET A 301 3.81 29.02 11.75
C MET A 301 3.81 30.01 10.60
N SER A 302 4.96 30.32 10.01
CA SER A 302 5.05 31.17 8.82
C SER A 302 4.35 30.52 7.63
N LEU A 303 4.61 29.24 7.39
CA LEU A 303 3.94 28.45 6.35
C LEU A 303 2.42 28.42 6.51
N LEU A 304 1.91 28.23 7.73
CA LEU A 304 0.46 28.28 7.99
C LEU A 304 -0.13 29.66 7.69
N LYS A 305 0.58 30.75 8.01
CA LYS A 305 0.13 32.12 7.69
C LYS A 305 0.11 32.35 6.18
N ASP A 306 1.08 31.83 5.44
CA ASP A 306 1.14 31.97 3.97
C ASP A 306 0.07 31.13 3.27
N ILE A 307 -0.24 29.94 3.78
CA ILE A 307 -1.42 29.15 3.35
C ILE A 307 -2.70 29.90 3.63
N LYS A 308 -2.81 30.50 4.83
CA LYS A 308 -3.98 31.27 5.23
C LYS A 308 -4.22 32.45 4.32
N LYS A 309 -3.16 33.17 3.93
CA LYS A 309 -3.21 34.28 2.98
C LYS A 309 -3.46 33.85 1.53
N GLY A 310 -3.15 32.60 1.19
CA GLY A 310 -3.20 32.11 -0.19
C GLY A 310 -1.96 32.35 -1.02
N THR A 311 -0.85 32.75 -0.38
CA THR A 311 0.47 32.83 -1.02
C THR A 311 0.98 31.43 -1.40
N ILE A 312 0.70 30.43 -0.56
CA ILE A 312 0.99 29.03 -0.84
C ILE A 312 -0.34 28.28 -0.94
N SER A 313 -0.47 27.43 -1.96
CA SER A 313 -1.62 26.56 -2.17
C SER A 313 -1.14 25.10 -2.19
N PRO A 314 -1.04 24.45 -1.01
CA PRO A 314 -0.75 23.02 -0.95
C PRO A 314 -1.87 22.21 -1.64
N ASP A 315 -1.51 21.03 -2.15
CA ASP A 315 -2.45 20.08 -2.73
C ASP A 315 -3.27 19.42 -1.61
N LEU A 316 -4.29 20.14 -1.14
CA LEU A 316 -5.18 19.75 -0.07
C LEU A 316 -6.63 19.85 -0.55
N PRO A 317 -7.54 18.99 -0.04
CA PRO A 317 -8.97 19.09 -0.31
C PRO A 317 -9.50 20.49 -0.02
N ILE A 318 -9.95 21.20 -1.06
CA ILE A 318 -10.53 22.53 -0.93
C ILE A 318 -11.92 22.44 -0.29
N PHE A 319 -12.24 23.40 0.58
CA PHE A 319 -13.58 23.50 1.16
C PHE A 319 -14.54 23.99 0.08
N PHE A 320 -15.49 23.14 -0.30
CA PHE A 320 -16.54 23.49 -1.26
C PHE A 320 -17.83 23.77 -0.48
N ASP A 321 -18.19 25.05 -0.38
CA ASP A 321 -19.49 25.46 0.16
C ASP A 321 -20.43 25.71 -1.01
N GLU A 322 -21.35 24.76 -1.26
CA GLU A 322 -22.38 24.88 -2.30
C GLU A 322 -23.21 26.16 -2.18
N ASN A 323 -23.32 26.72 -0.97
CA ASN A 323 -24.18 27.87 -0.68
C ASN A 323 -23.43 29.21 -0.71
N LYS A 324 -22.09 29.22 -0.74
CA LYS A 324 -21.31 30.45 -0.90
C LYS A 324 -20.82 30.54 -2.33
N GLY A 325 -21.39 31.48 -3.08
CA GLY A 325 -20.96 31.77 -4.45
C GLY A 325 -19.44 31.86 -4.53
N GLN A 326 -18.83 31.05 -5.40
CA GLN A 326 -17.39 31.06 -5.56
C GLN A 326 -16.94 32.41 -6.13
N SER A 327 -15.81 32.92 -5.66
CA SER A 327 -15.16 34.06 -6.31
C SER A 327 -14.65 33.60 -7.68
N ILE A 328 -15.44 33.85 -8.71
CA ILE A 328 -15.09 33.55 -10.10
C ILE A 328 -14.10 34.63 -10.53
N THR A 329 -12.81 34.29 -10.60
CA THR A 329 -11.84 35.22 -11.20
C THR A 329 -12.07 35.24 -12.70
N PHE A 330 -12.23 36.43 -13.28
CA PHE A 330 -12.40 36.59 -14.72
C PHE A 330 -11.22 35.89 -15.45
N ASP A 331 -11.53 35.07 -16.47
CA ASP A 331 -10.58 34.21 -17.22
C ASP A 331 -10.10 32.89 -16.57
N SER A 332 -10.65 32.49 -15.41
CA SER A 332 -10.32 31.20 -14.77
C SER A 332 -10.96 29.95 -15.41
N ASN A 333 -11.96 30.14 -16.28
CA ASN A 333 -12.71 29.02 -16.86
C ASN A 333 -12.14 28.63 -18.24
N LEU A 334 -11.29 27.60 -18.28
CA LEU A 334 -10.65 27.08 -19.50
C LEU A 334 -11.66 26.71 -20.60
N LYS A 335 -12.90 26.33 -20.24
CA LYS A 335 -13.96 25.96 -21.19
C LYS A 335 -14.43 27.12 -22.08
N LEU A 336 -14.12 28.37 -21.74
CA LEU A 336 -14.52 29.56 -22.52
C LEU A 336 -13.36 30.20 -23.30
N LYS A 337 -12.15 29.62 -23.27
CA LYS A 337 -11.06 30.07 -24.14
C LYS A 337 -11.31 29.58 -25.56
N HIS A 338 -12.09 30.35 -26.30
CA HIS A 338 -12.19 30.22 -27.75
C HIS A 338 -10.78 30.45 -28.33
N GLN A 339 -10.16 29.38 -28.82
CA GLN A 339 -8.96 29.48 -29.65
C GLN A 339 -9.40 30.13 -30.97
N TYR A 340 -9.01 31.38 -31.19
CA TYR A 340 -9.18 32.09 -32.44
C TYR A 340 -8.03 31.80 -33.40
#